data_AF-A0A1H3ZW52-F1
#
_entry.id   AF-A0A1H3ZW52-F1
#
_cell.length_a   1.000
_cell.length_b   1.000
_cell.length_c   1.000
_cell.angle_alpha   90.00
_cell.angle_beta   90.00
_cell.angle_gamma   90.00
#
_symmetry.space_group_name_H-M   'P 1'
#
loop_
_entity.id
_entity.type
_entity.pdbx_description
1 polymer ?
#
loop_
_entity_poly.entity_id
_entity_poly.type
_entity_poly.pdbx_seq_one_letter_code
_entity_poly.pdbx_strand_id
1 'polypeptide(L)' 'MSLISILLVLIVIGTVLWLINTYVPMDTTVKNIFNSLIVIVTIIWILNAFGLFSS' A
#
# COMPACT_ATOMS: atom_id res chain seq x y z
N MET A 1 2.65 12.28 -11.97
CA MET A 1 1.33 11.61 -12.11
C MET A 1 0.25 12.62 -11.77
N SER A 2 -0.94 12.55 -12.38
CA SER A 2 -2.06 13.41 -11.95
C SER A 2 -2.52 13.02 -10.54
N LEU A 3 -3.05 13.98 -9.76
CA LEU A 3 -3.54 13.74 -8.40
C LEU A 3 -4.57 12.60 -8.36
N ILE A 4 -5.41 12.54 -9.39
CA ILE A 4 -6.43 11.50 -9.62
C ILE A 4 -5.79 10.12 -9.76
N SER A 5 -4.65 10.01 -10.45
CA SER A 5 -3.95 8.72 -10.59
C SER A 5 -3.41 8.22 -9.25
N ILE A 6 -2.90 9.11 -8.40
CA ILE A 6 -2.40 8.75 -7.06
C ILE A 6 -3.54 8.24 -6.17
N LEU A 7 -4.69 8.93 -6.20
CA LEU A 7 -5.89 8.50 -5.49
C LEU A 7 -6.36 7.11 -5.97
N LEU A 8 -6.37 6.89 -7.28
CA LEU A 8 -6.79 5.62 -7.87
C LEU A 8 -5.86 4.48 -7.43
N VAL A 9 -4.55 4.70 -7.44
CA VAL A 9 -3.56 3.71 -6.95
C VAL A 9 -3.75 3.42 -5.47
N LEU A 10 -3.98 4.43 -4.63
CA LEU A 10 -4.26 4.23 -3.20
C LEU A 10 -5.51 3.38 -2.96
N ILE A 11 -6.59 3.66 -3.70
CA ILE A 11 -7.82 2.86 -3.63
C ILE A 11 -7.54 1.42 -4.04
N VAL A 12 -6.80 1.20 -5.13
CA VAL A 12 -6.45 -0.15 -5.60
C VAL A 12 -5.62 -0.90 -4.54
N ILE A 13 -4.56 -0.28 -4.00
CA ILE A 13 -3.72 -0.88 -2.96
C ILE A 13 -4.55 -1.21 -1.72
N GLY A 14 -5.38 -0.27 -1.25
CA GLY A 14 -6.25 -0.48 -0.09
C GLY A 14 -7.24 -1.62 -0.30
N THR A 15 -7.84 -1.71 -1.49
CA THR A 15 -8.80 -2.78 -1.83
C THR A 15 -8.12 -4.15 -1.88
N VAL A 16 -6.92 -4.24 -2.47
CA VAL A 16 -6.11 -5.46 -2.51
C VAL A 16 -5.71 -5.90 -1.10
N LEU A 17 -5.26 -4.97 -0.26
CA LEU A 17 -4.86 -5.26 1.11
C LEU A 17 -6.04 -5.79 1.93
N TRP A 18 -7.21 -5.15 1.80
CA TRP A 18 -8.44 -5.61 2.43
C TRP A 18 -8.82 -7.03 1.97
N LEU A 19 -8.82 -7.29 0.66
CA LEU A 19 -9.07 -8.63 0.10
C LEU A 19 -8.12 -9.68 0.70
N ILE A 20 -6.82 -9.38 0.76
CA ILE A 20 -5.85 -10.34 1.30
C ILE A 20 -6.12 -10.60 2.78
N ASN A 21 -6.43 -9.57 3.57
CA ASN A 21 -6.67 -9.70 5.00
C ASN A 21 -8.03 -10.36 5.34
N THR A 22 -8.99 -10.33 4.41
CA THR A 22 -10.33 -10.92 4.58
C THR A 22 -10.41 -12.35 4.07
N TYR A 23 -9.79 -12.65 2.93
CA TYR A 23 -9.97 -13.96 2.26
C TYR A 23 -8.81 -14.93 2.49
N VAL A 24 -7.64 -14.45 2.95
CA VAL A 24 -6.52 -15.33 3.28
C VAL A 24 -6.48 -15.54 4.79
N PRO A 25 -6.80 -16.74 5.30
CA PRO A 25 -6.65 -17.05 6.71
C PRO A 25 -5.16 -17.14 7.03
N MET A 26 -4.58 -16.02 7.48
CA MET A 26 -3.19 -15.93 7.91
C MET A 26 -3.08 -16.04 9.42
N ASP A 27 -1.98 -16.61 9.87
CA ASP A 27 -1.59 -16.57 11.27
C ASP A 27 -1.32 -15.12 11.70
N THR A 28 -1.55 -14.82 12.99
CA THR A 28 -1.57 -13.44 13.51
C THR A 28 -0.23 -12.73 13.31
N THR A 29 0.88 -13.47 13.48
CA THR A 29 2.24 -12.97 13.27
C THR A 29 2.50 -12.60 11.80
N VAL A 30 2.04 -13.43 10.86
CA VAL A 30 2.23 -13.22 9.42
C VAL A 30 1.40 -12.02 8.96
N LYS A 31 0.15 -11.92 9.44
CA LYS A 31 -0.75 -10.80 9.15
C LYS A 31 -0.13 -9.45 9.55
N ASN A 32 0.48 -9.36 10.74
CA ASN A 32 1.12 -8.14 11.20
C ASN A 32 2.32 -7.73 10.33
N ILE A 33 3.17 -8.69 9.96
CA ILE A 33 4.32 -8.42 9.09
C ILE A 33 3.84 -7.97 7.71
N PHE A 34 2.89 -8.69 7.11
CA PHE A 34 2.38 -8.38 5.77
C PHE A 34 1.75 -6.98 5.71
N ASN A 35 0.88 -6.64 6.66
CA ASN A 35 0.23 -5.33 6.69
C ASN A 35 1.27 -4.20 6.91
N SER A 36 2.20 -4.40 7.84
CA SER A 36 3.27 -3.43 8.11
C SER A 36 4.14 -3.18 6.86
N LEU A 37 4.53 -4.24 6.16
CA LEU A 37 5.31 -4.14 4.94
C LEU A 37 4.58 -3.35 3.85
N ILE A 38 3.29 -3.62 3.63
CA ILE A 38 2.54 -2.90 2.59
C ILE A 38 2.35 -1.43 2.96
N VAL A 39 2.12 -1.12 4.23
CA VAL A 39 2.05 0.27 4.70
C VAL A 39 3.38 0.99 4.44
N ILE A 40 4.51 0.36 4.76
CA ILE A 40 5.85 0.94 4.51
C ILE A 40 6.07 1.17 3.01
N VAL A 41 5.78 0.17 2.17
CA VAL A 41 5.92 0.28 0.71
C VAL A 41 5.02 1.39 0.16
N THR A 42 3.79 1.50 0.67
CA THR A 42 2.83 2.55 0.28
C THR A 42 3.37 3.94 0.62
N ILE A 43 3.94 4.13 1.82
CA ILE A 43 4.52 5.42 2.23
C ILE A 43 5.71 5.79 1.33
N ILE A 44 6.62 4.85 1.08
CA ILE A 44 7.78 5.08 0.20
C ILE A 44 7.33 5.42 -1.22
N TRP A 45 6.31 4.73 -1.72
CA TRP A 45 5.75 4.99 -3.04
C TRP A 45 5.12 6.38 -3.13
N ILE A 46 4.35 6.80 -2.11
CA ILE A 46 3.78 8.15 -2.04
C ILE A 46 4.89 9.20 -2.05
N LEU A 47 5.92 9.05 -1.21
CA LEU A 47 7.07 9.97 -1.17
C LEU A 47 7.74 10.10 -2.54
N ASN A 48 7.89 9.00 -3.28
CA ASN A 48 8.36 8.97 -4.67
C ASN A 48 7.40 9.66 -5.64
N ALA A 49 6.09 9.42 -5.51
CA ALA A 49 5.06 10.02 -6.37
C ALA A 49 4.99 11.55 -6.22
N PHE A 50 5.31 12.07 -5.03
CA PHE A 50 5.46 13.51 -4.77
C PHE A 50 6.80 14.09 -5.26
N GLY A 51 7.69 13.28 -5.82
CA GLY A 51 8.94 13.73 -6.41
C GLY A 51 10.05 14.05 -5.40
N LEU A 52 9.96 13.55 -4.16
CA LEU A 52 11.02 13.77 -3.15
C LEU A 52 12.33 13.03 -3.45
N PHE A 53 12.30 12.08 -4.40
CA PHE A 53 13.50 11.38 -4.90
C PHE A 53 13.92 11.82 -6.31
N SER A 54 13.19 12.76 -6.92
CA SER A 54 13.64 13.38 -8.18
C SER A 54 14.57 14.54 -7.84
N SER A 55 15.85 14.22 -7.68
CA SER A 55 16.97 15.16 -7.73
C SER A 55 17.66 15.11 -9.09
#